data_AF-A0A497NZY0-F1
#
_entry.id   AF-A0A497NZY0-F1
#
_cell.length_a   1.000
_cell.length_b   1.000
_cell.length_c   1.000
_cell.angle_alpha   90.00
_cell.angle_beta   90.00
_cell.angle_gamma   90.00
#
_symmetry.space_group_name_H-M   'P 1'
#
loop_
_entity.id
_entity.type
_entity.pdbx_description
1 polymer ?
#
loop_
_entity_poly.entity_id
_entity_poly.type
_entity_poly.pdbx_seq_one_letter_code
_entity_poly.pdbx_strand_id
1 'polypeptide(L)'
;MRQEAIREALIHFELYRHLMNILSPESRFDGVTYKIEPEVSVQGKSADLVIYTETGGSFSPLLVIEVKKKTKEGFSVFDDDAAKQAQHYADNLLAPYFAITDGERLRFFKTPEQHIGDYRFSLDESGCRQLLQGLAEFNASRSSGLPFPTLPSPMEEFMKKSNKLVKELKKLFDELSVKGLIEKVSVGRVLYLNIKNHRGIIRLGLSDRPSEAFIDMRLKELRRAVGPWFAQVVEELSRVPGFNWVREEVHTSKPNTWRPIKKLITEEPDPAEVVKNLREWILKLEEIITRQHGQQ
;
A
#
# COMPACT_ATOMS: atom_id res chain seq x y z
N MET A 1 25.20 1.95 1.91
CA MET A 1 24.56 0.63 1.72
C MET A 1 23.09 0.85 1.42
N ARG A 2 22.56 0.35 0.30
CA ARG A 2 21.11 0.32 0.08
C ARG A 2 20.55 -0.72 1.05
N GLN A 3 19.76 -0.33 2.05
CA GLN A 3 18.93 -1.29 2.79
C GLN A 3 18.04 -1.97 1.74
N GLU A 4 18.30 -3.24 1.47
CA GLU A 4 17.37 -4.05 0.69
C GLU A 4 16.08 -4.16 1.49
N ALA A 5 14.96 -3.88 0.83
CA ALA A 5 13.65 -3.98 1.45
C ALA A 5 13.42 -5.43 1.90
N ILE A 6 13.17 -5.63 3.19
CA ILE A 6 12.88 -6.95 3.75
C ILE A 6 11.53 -7.43 3.19
N ARG A 7 11.49 -8.67 2.70
CA ARG A 7 10.27 -9.27 2.15
C ARG A 7 9.23 -9.46 3.26
N GLU A 8 7.97 -9.21 2.92
CA GLU A 8 6.81 -9.39 3.80
C GLU A 8 6.78 -10.78 4.45
N ALA A 9 7.00 -11.83 3.64
CA ALA A 9 7.07 -13.22 4.13
C ALA A 9 8.14 -13.45 5.20
N LEU A 10 9.28 -12.74 5.13
CA LEU A 10 10.32 -12.86 6.16
C LEU A 10 9.89 -12.19 7.46
N ILE A 11 9.26 -11.02 7.38
CA ILE A 11 8.73 -10.31 8.55
C ILE A 11 7.65 -11.16 9.23
N HIS A 12 6.74 -11.73 8.45
CA HIS A 12 5.70 -12.63 8.94
C HIS A 12 6.31 -13.85 9.63
N PHE A 13 7.25 -14.54 8.98
CA PHE A 13 7.91 -15.71 9.57
C PHE A 13 8.64 -15.38 10.87
N GLU A 14 9.42 -14.30 10.90
CA GLU A 14 10.18 -13.89 12.08
C GLU A 14 9.26 -13.44 13.22
N LEU A 15 8.15 -12.77 12.92
CA LEU A 15 7.16 -12.37 13.92
C LEU A 15 6.55 -13.61 14.59
N TYR A 16 6.10 -14.57 13.79
CA TYR A 16 5.58 -15.84 14.29
C TYR A 16 6.63 -16.58 15.13
N ARG A 17 7.86 -16.72 14.62
CA ARG A 17 8.97 -17.40 15.31
C ARG A 17 9.25 -16.76 16.67
N HIS A 18 9.38 -15.43 16.73
CA HIS A 18 9.65 -14.71 17.97
C HIS A 18 8.51 -14.82 18.97
N LEU A 19 7.24 -14.73 18.52
CA LEU A 19 6.09 -14.92 19.40
C LEU A 19 6.04 -16.35 19.94
N MET A 20 6.25 -17.38 19.11
CA MET A 20 6.27 -18.77 19.57
C MET A 20 7.39 -19.06 20.57
N ASN A 21 8.59 -18.50 20.36
CA ASN A 21 9.72 -18.67 21.26
C ASN A 21 9.44 -18.15 22.67
N ILE A 22 8.69 -17.06 22.80
CA ILE A 22 8.38 -16.46 24.10
C ILE A 22 7.17 -17.09 24.80
N LEU A 23 6.43 -18.02 24.16
CA LEU A 23 5.31 -18.74 24.77
C LEU A 23 5.73 -19.99 25.55
N SER A 24 6.89 -19.97 26.20
CA SER A 24 7.32 -21.07 27.06
C SER A 24 6.34 -21.29 28.24
N PRO A 25 6.21 -22.50 28.79
CA PRO A 25 5.35 -22.77 29.96
C PRO A 25 5.65 -21.91 31.20
N GLU A 26 6.86 -21.34 31.25
CA GLU A 26 7.35 -20.45 32.32
C GLU A 26 6.98 -18.99 32.07
N SER A 27 6.64 -18.62 30.84
CA SER A 27 6.30 -17.25 30.47
C SER A 27 4.87 -16.93 30.87
N ARG A 28 4.72 -16.15 31.94
CA ARG A 28 3.44 -15.61 32.38
C ARG A 28 3.30 -14.15 31.94
N PHE A 29 2.25 -13.87 31.17
CA PHE A 29 1.88 -12.52 30.76
C PHE A 29 0.67 -12.11 31.59
N ASP A 30 0.89 -11.69 32.83
CA ASP A 30 -0.20 -11.34 33.78
C ASP A 30 -1.27 -12.42 33.95
N GLY A 31 -0.86 -13.70 33.90
CA GLY A 31 -1.76 -14.85 34.03
C GLY A 31 -2.59 -15.14 32.77
N VAL A 32 -2.31 -14.46 31.65
CA VAL A 32 -2.94 -14.73 30.36
C VAL A 32 -2.18 -15.84 29.64
N THR A 33 -2.91 -16.87 29.21
CA THR A 33 -2.40 -17.92 28.31
C THR A 33 -2.67 -17.51 26.87
N TYR A 34 -1.61 -17.51 26.05
CA TYR A 34 -1.71 -17.19 24.62
C TYR A 34 -1.49 -18.43 23.75
N LYS A 35 -2.08 -18.41 22.56
CA LYS A 35 -1.79 -19.31 21.44
C LYS A 35 -1.64 -18.47 20.17
N ILE A 36 -0.66 -18.77 19.34
CA ILE A 36 -0.43 -18.06 18.06
C ILE A 36 -0.70 -19.01 16.90
N GLU A 37 -1.50 -18.57 15.93
CA GLU A 37 -1.70 -19.29 14.67
C GLU A 37 -1.38 -18.39 13.48
N PRO A 38 -0.45 -18.80 12.59
CA PRO A 38 -0.22 -18.13 11.32
C PRO A 38 -1.25 -18.59 10.28
N GLU A 39 -1.48 -17.75 9.28
CA GLU A 39 -2.26 -18.07 8.08
C GLU A 39 -3.68 -18.62 8.38
N VAL A 40 -4.43 -17.94 9.25
CA VAL A 40 -5.79 -18.35 9.62
C VAL A 40 -6.77 -18.05 8.49
N SER A 41 -7.44 -19.09 7.99
CA SER A 41 -8.40 -18.97 6.89
C SER A 41 -9.65 -18.17 7.26
N VAL A 42 -9.97 -17.16 6.45
CA VAL A 42 -11.16 -16.31 6.58
C VAL A 42 -11.79 -16.13 5.20
N GLN A 43 -12.95 -16.77 4.99
CA GLN A 43 -13.77 -16.64 3.76
C GLN A 43 -12.99 -16.81 2.44
N GLY A 44 -12.08 -17.78 2.37
CA GLY A 44 -11.27 -18.05 1.17
C GLY A 44 -10.04 -17.15 1.00
N LYS A 45 -9.75 -16.30 1.99
CA LYS A 45 -8.47 -15.62 2.19
C LYS A 45 -7.82 -16.08 3.50
N SER A 46 -6.68 -15.52 3.85
CA SER A 46 -5.95 -15.86 5.07
C SER A 46 -5.48 -14.59 5.77
N ALA A 47 -5.68 -14.54 7.08
CA ALA A 47 -5.07 -13.54 7.95
C ALA A 47 -3.64 -13.98 8.28
N ASP A 48 -2.66 -13.07 8.18
CA ASP A 48 -1.26 -13.44 8.34
C ASP A 48 -0.99 -14.07 9.71
N LEU A 49 -1.48 -13.46 10.79
CA LEU A 49 -1.26 -13.98 12.13
C LEU A 49 -2.43 -13.66 13.07
N VAL A 50 -2.81 -14.61 13.90
CA VAL A 50 -3.84 -14.44 14.93
C VAL A 50 -3.29 -14.87 16.29
N ILE A 51 -3.43 -13.96 17.26
CA ILE A 51 -3.13 -14.21 18.67
C ILE A 51 -4.44 -14.52 19.38
N TYR A 52 -4.51 -15.70 20.00
CA TYR A 52 -5.63 -16.15 20.79
C TYR A 52 -5.31 -16.04 22.27
N THR A 53 -6.33 -15.77 23.08
CA THR A 53 -6.24 -15.84 24.54
C THR A 53 -7.13 -16.94 25.06
N GLU A 54 -6.72 -17.59 26.15
CA GLU A 54 -7.59 -18.54 26.85
C GLU A 54 -8.57 -17.81 27.77
N THR A 55 -9.85 -18.18 27.72
CA THR A 55 -10.89 -17.74 28.67
C THR A 55 -11.85 -18.89 28.90
N GLY A 56 -12.04 -19.27 30.17
CA GLY A 56 -12.93 -20.38 30.55
C GLY A 56 -12.55 -21.74 29.96
N GLY A 57 -11.25 -22.01 29.74
CA GLY A 57 -10.75 -23.26 29.15
C GLY A 57 -10.89 -23.37 27.63
N SER A 58 -11.23 -22.27 26.96
CA SER A 58 -11.32 -22.18 25.50
C SER A 58 -10.48 -21.02 24.96
N PHE A 59 -9.89 -21.19 23.79
CA PHE A 59 -9.16 -20.12 23.11
C PHE A 59 -10.08 -19.31 22.21
N SER A 60 -10.04 -17.98 22.36
CA SER A 60 -10.74 -17.03 21.49
C SER A 60 -9.75 -16.05 20.84
N PRO A 61 -10.01 -15.60 19.59
CA PRO A 61 -9.18 -14.59 18.94
C PRO A 61 -9.14 -13.29 19.76
N LEU A 62 -7.93 -12.80 20.02
CA LEU A 62 -7.70 -11.53 20.72
C LEU A 62 -7.22 -10.45 19.75
N LEU A 63 -6.23 -10.78 18.92
CA LEU A 63 -5.59 -9.83 18.00
C LEU A 63 -5.35 -10.50 16.64
N VAL A 64 -5.78 -9.83 15.58
CA VAL A 64 -5.35 -10.14 14.20
C VAL A 64 -4.23 -9.20 13.79
N ILE A 65 -3.16 -9.72 13.19
CA ILE A 65 -2.05 -8.92 12.68
C ILE A 65 -1.93 -9.14 11.18
N GLU A 66 -1.96 -8.05 10.43
CA GLU A 66 -1.56 -8.01 9.02
C GLU A 66 -0.11 -7.52 8.92
N VAL A 67 0.70 -8.23 8.15
CA VAL A 67 2.09 -7.89 7.90
C VAL A 67 2.20 -7.17 6.56
N LYS A 68 3.03 -6.15 6.51
CA LYS A 68 3.36 -5.44 5.29
C LYS A 68 4.85 -5.46 5.06
N LYS A 69 5.23 -5.46 3.79
CA LYS A 69 6.62 -5.25 3.38
C LYS A 69 7.21 -4.02 4.07
N LYS A 70 8.43 -4.17 4.59
CA LYS A 70 9.23 -3.07 5.09
C LYS A 70 9.74 -2.21 3.95
N THR A 71 9.51 -0.93 4.08
CA THR A 71 9.91 0.11 3.12
C THR A 71 10.79 1.13 3.86
N LYS A 72 11.57 1.97 3.16
CA LYS A 72 12.58 2.85 3.79
C LYS A 72 11.95 3.91 4.70
N GLU A 73 10.85 4.48 4.24
CA GLU A 73 10.01 5.46 4.91
C GLU A 73 8.94 4.79 5.77
N GLY A 74 8.55 3.55 5.43
CA GLY A 74 7.64 2.72 6.21
C GLY A 74 6.18 3.12 6.07
N PHE A 75 5.79 3.62 4.89
CA PHE A 75 4.42 4.06 4.65
C PHE A 75 3.44 2.91 4.39
N SER A 76 3.93 1.70 4.13
CA SER A 76 3.10 0.53 3.82
C SER A 76 2.12 0.19 4.94
N VAL A 77 2.49 0.37 6.21
CA VAL A 77 1.57 0.16 7.35
C VAL A 77 0.49 1.24 7.45
N PHE A 78 0.67 2.38 6.79
CA PHE A 78 -0.26 3.51 6.79
C PHE A 78 -1.26 3.49 5.63
N ASP A 79 -1.25 2.43 4.81
CA ASP A 79 -2.24 2.24 3.76
C ASP A 79 -3.62 1.91 4.36
N ASP A 80 -4.64 2.67 3.96
CA ASP A 80 -6.02 2.47 4.38
C ASP A 80 -6.55 1.09 3.95
N ASP A 81 -6.06 0.55 2.83
CA ASP A 81 -6.43 -0.79 2.36
C ASP A 81 -5.90 -1.87 3.32
N ALA A 82 -4.70 -1.69 3.87
CA ALA A 82 -4.12 -2.62 4.84
C ALA A 82 -4.93 -2.63 6.14
N ALA A 83 -5.36 -1.46 6.61
CA ALA A 83 -6.21 -1.34 7.79
C ALA A 83 -7.56 -2.01 7.59
N LYS A 84 -8.21 -1.78 6.44
CA LYS A 84 -9.49 -2.41 6.10
C LYS A 84 -9.37 -3.93 5.97
N GLN A 85 -8.25 -4.42 5.45
CA GLN A 85 -8.00 -5.86 5.34
C GLN A 85 -7.87 -6.49 6.74
N ALA A 86 -7.04 -5.94 7.61
CA ALA A 86 -6.87 -6.42 8.98
C ALA A 86 -8.19 -6.35 9.77
N GLN A 87 -8.93 -5.24 9.64
CA GLN A 87 -10.26 -5.06 10.21
C GLN A 87 -11.23 -6.15 9.74
N HIS A 88 -11.31 -6.39 8.42
CA HIS A 88 -12.19 -7.41 7.86
C HIS A 88 -11.92 -8.80 8.45
N TYR A 89 -10.65 -9.16 8.65
CA TYR A 89 -10.30 -10.42 9.30
C TYR A 89 -10.72 -10.44 10.79
N ALA A 90 -10.46 -9.36 11.52
CA ALA A 90 -10.86 -9.25 12.92
C ALA A 90 -12.38 -9.33 13.10
N ASP A 91 -13.16 -8.66 12.27
CA ASP A 91 -14.63 -8.72 12.28
C ASP A 91 -15.14 -10.15 12.07
N ASN A 92 -14.58 -10.88 11.11
CA ASN A 92 -14.98 -12.25 10.81
C ASN A 92 -14.54 -13.27 11.87
N LEU A 93 -13.41 -13.02 12.53
CA LEU A 93 -12.90 -13.86 13.61
C LEU A 93 -13.44 -13.43 14.99
N LEU A 94 -14.24 -12.37 15.06
CA LEU A 94 -14.71 -11.75 16.31
C LEU A 94 -13.56 -11.33 17.24
N ALA A 95 -12.42 -10.96 16.67
CA ALA A 95 -11.27 -10.46 17.41
C ALA A 95 -11.52 -9.00 17.83
N PRO A 96 -11.35 -8.65 19.12
CA PRO A 96 -11.58 -7.28 19.61
C PRO A 96 -10.54 -6.28 19.11
N TYR A 97 -9.38 -6.75 18.64
CA TYR A 97 -8.29 -5.90 18.19
C TYR A 97 -7.71 -6.37 16.86
N PHE A 98 -7.14 -5.42 16.12
CA PHE A 98 -6.33 -5.70 14.95
C PHE A 98 -5.13 -4.77 14.86
N ALA A 99 -4.10 -5.20 14.16
CA ALA A 99 -2.88 -4.43 13.95
C ALA A 99 -2.28 -4.62 12.56
N ILE A 100 -1.43 -3.66 12.18
CA ILE A 100 -0.65 -3.71 10.94
C ILE A 100 0.81 -3.46 11.31
N THR A 101 1.74 -4.26 10.79
CA THR A 101 3.17 -4.12 11.09
C THR A 101 4.07 -4.34 9.87
N ASP A 102 5.19 -3.62 9.82
CA ASP A 102 6.31 -3.86 8.90
C ASP A 102 7.57 -4.39 9.62
N GLY A 103 7.43 -4.78 10.88
CA GLY A 103 8.52 -5.22 11.75
C GLY A 103 9.27 -4.09 12.46
N GLU A 104 9.05 -2.82 12.09
CA GLU A 104 9.60 -1.64 12.80
C GLU A 104 8.53 -0.69 13.31
N ARG A 105 7.34 -0.76 12.72
CA ARG A 105 6.18 0.08 13.05
C ARG A 105 4.99 -0.83 13.28
N LEU A 106 4.18 -0.48 14.26
CA LEU A 106 2.94 -1.17 14.59
C LEU A 106 1.82 -0.14 14.69
N ARG A 107 0.77 -0.31 13.88
CA ARG A 107 -0.48 0.44 14.05
C ARG A 107 -1.50 -0.45 14.73
N PHE A 108 -2.09 0.02 15.82
CA PHE A 108 -2.97 -0.77 16.66
C PHE A 108 -4.37 -0.15 16.73
N PHE A 109 -5.38 -1.01 16.64
CA PHE A 109 -6.78 -0.63 16.55
C PHE A 109 -7.65 -1.54 17.42
N LYS A 110 -8.78 -0.99 17.84
CA LYS A 110 -9.89 -1.73 18.43
C LYS A 110 -11.03 -1.84 17.40
N THR A 111 -11.55 -3.05 17.25
CA THR A 111 -12.67 -3.37 16.35
C THR A 111 -13.94 -2.64 16.81
N PRO A 112 -14.74 -2.02 15.91
CA PRO A 112 -14.59 -2.07 14.46
C PRO A 112 -13.49 -1.16 13.90
N GLU A 113 -13.32 0.09 14.34
CA GLU A 113 -12.43 1.03 13.62
C GLU A 113 -11.77 2.09 14.52
N GLN A 114 -11.67 1.83 15.82
CA GLN A 114 -11.08 2.78 16.75
C GLN A 114 -9.54 2.68 16.70
N HIS A 115 -8.89 3.67 16.09
CA HIS A 115 -7.43 3.84 16.16
C HIS A 115 -6.98 4.10 17.59
N ILE A 116 -6.02 3.30 18.08
CA ILE A 116 -5.47 3.42 19.43
C ILE A 116 -4.11 4.11 19.39
N GLY A 117 -3.23 3.74 18.45
CA GLY A 117 -1.94 4.40 18.31
C GLY A 117 -1.06 3.81 17.21
N ASP A 118 -0.06 4.61 16.83
CA ASP A 118 1.03 4.23 15.94
C ASP A 118 2.31 4.16 16.77
N TYR A 119 3.04 3.05 16.69
CA TYR A 119 4.13 2.73 17.61
C TYR A 119 5.39 2.32 16.88
N ARG A 120 6.55 2.62 17.47
CA ARG A 120 7.82 1.99 17.09
C ARG A 120 7.85 0.59 17.69
N PHE A 121 7.98 -0.40 16.83
CA PHE A 121 8.02 -1.81 17.17
C PHE A 121 9.42 -2.38 16.89
N SER A 122 9.82 -3.40 17.64
CA SER A 122 11.05 -4.15 17.37
C SER A 122 10.67 -5.58 17.06
N LEU A 123 11.04 -6.07 15.88
CA LEU A 123 10.86 -7.48 15.50
C LEU A 123 11.95 -8.34 16.14
N ASP A 124 11.83 -8.52 17.45
CA ASP A 124 12.66 -9.40 18.27
C ASP A 124 11.83 -9.96 19.45
N GLU A 125 12.42 -10.84 20.26
CA GLU A 125 11.71 -11.45 21.39
C GLU A 125 11.32 -10.43 22.47
N SER A 126 12.08 -9.34 22.63
CA SER A 126 11.75 -8.27 23.58
C SER A 126 10.52 -7.49 23.14
N GLY A 127 10.47 -7.09 21.87
CA GLY A 127 9.32 -6.41 21.28
C GLY A 127 8.07 -7.29 21.28
N CYS A 128 8.19 -8.58 20.94
CA CYS A 128 7.09 -9.53 21.03
C CYS A 128 6.60 -9.73 22.48
N ARG A 129 7.51 -9.76 23.47
CA ARG A 129 7.15 -9.83 24.89
C ARG A 129 6.40 -8.59 25.36
N GLN A 130 6.89 -7.41 24.98
CA GLN A 130 6.20 -6.14 25.26
C GLN A 130 4.82 -6.07 24.60
N LEU A 131 4.67 -6.62 23.39
CA LEU A 131 3.37 -6.69 22.71
C LEU A 131 2.37 -7.53 23.52
N LEU A 132 2.72 -8.76 23.89
CA LEU A 132 1.82 -9.64 24.64
C LEU A 132 1.48 -9.08 26.02
N GLN A 133 2.47 -8.52 26.73
CA GLN A 133 2.21 -7.87 28.03
C GLN A 133 1.32 -6.63 27.89
N GLY A 134 1.60 -5.79 26.89
CA GLY A 134 0.78 -4.63 26.57
C GLY A 134 -0.66 -5.00 26.21
N LEU A 135 -0.86 -6.09 25.48
CA LEU A 135 -2.19 -6.61 25.17
C LEU A 135 -2.93 -7.07 26.43
N ALA A 136 -2.26 -7.76 27.35
CA ALA A 136 -2.87 -8.16 28.63
C ALA A 136 -3.30 -6.95 29.47
N GLU A 137 -2.44 -5.94 29.58
CA GLU A 137 -2.73 -4.70 30.33
C GLU A 137 -3.86 -3.90 29.67
N PHE A 138 -3.81 -3.73 28.35
CA PHE A 138 -4.83 -3.00 27.58
C PHE A 138 -6.19 -3.69 27.64
N ASN A 139 -6.22 -5.02 27.47
CA ASN A 139 -7.45 -5.80 27.54
C ASN A 139 -8.08 -5.77 28.95
N ALA A 140 -7.25 -5.70 29.99
CA ALA A 140 -7.68 -5.49 31.36
C ALA A 140 -8.06 -4.03 31.69
N SER A 141 -8.06 -3.12 30.70
CA SER A 141 -8.31 -1.68 30.88
C SER A 141 -7.35 -1.00 31.86
N ARG A 142 -6.15 -1.56 32.06
CA ARG A 142 -5.08 -1.00 32.91
C ARG A 142 -4.17 -0.02 32.16
N SER A 143 -4.22 -0.02 30.83
CA SER A 143 -3.52 0.93 29.97
C SER A 143 -4.47 1.50 28.90
N SER A 144 -4.14 2.68 28.38
CA SER A 144 -4.85 3.32 27.26
C SER A 144 -4.21 3.03 25.89
N GLY A 145 -3.11 2.27 25.86
CA GLY A 145 -2.38 1.91 24.66
C GLY A 145 -1.32 0.85 24.93
N LEU A 146 -0.54 0.53 23.90
CA LEU A 146 0.56 -0.43 24.00
C LEU A 146 1.83 0.24 24.56
N PRO A 147 2.71 -0.50 25.26
CA PRO A 147 3.88 0.03 25.97
C PRO A 147 5.07 0.32 25.03
N PHE A 148 4.82 0.92 23.88
CA PHE A 148 5.83 1.25 22.88
C PHE A 148 5.98 2.77 22.72
N PRO A 149 7.15 3.26 22.27
CA PRO A 149 7.28 4.65 21.87
C PRO A 149 6.29 4.99 20.76
N THR A 150 5.52 6.06 20.92
CA THR A 150 4.57 6.52 19.90
C THR A 150 5.32 7.14 18.71
N LEU A 151 4.78 6.91 17.52
CA LEU A 151 5.22 7.57 16.30
C LEU A 151 4.27 8.73 15.98
N PRO A 152 4.79 9.89 15.55
CA PRO A 152 3.94 10.87 14.90
C PRO A 152 3.37 10.26 13.63
N SER A 153 2.10 10.51 13.35
CA SER A 153 1.48 10.03 12.12
C SER A 153 2.29 10.53 10.91
N PRO A 154 2.82 9.64 10.04
CA PRO A 154 3.55 10.06 8.85
C PRO A 154 2.62 10.64 7.78
N MET A 155 1.33 10.81 8.09
CA MET A 155 0.35 11.38 7.18
C MET A 155 0.86 12.69 6.59
N GLU A 156 1.45 13.59 7.37
CA GLU A 156 1.97 14.85 6.82
C GLU A 156 3.07 14.65 5.76
N GLU A 157 4.03 13.76 6.02
CA GLU A 157 5.12 13.49 5.09
C GLU A 157 4.61 12.76 3.83
N PHE A 158 3.75 11.77 4.03
CA PHE A 158 3.09 11.03 2.97
C PHE A 158 2.30 11.97 2.05
N MET A 159 1.54 12.89 2.65
CA MET A 159 0.77 13.93 1.93
C MET A 159 1.71 14.89 1.19
N LYS A 160 2.83 15.28 1.80
CA LYS A 160 3.84 16.12 1.15
C LYS A 160 4.45 15.44 -0.07
N LYS A 161 4.77 14.15 -0.01
CA LYS A 161 5.30 13.36 -1.14
C LYS A 161 4.27 13.17 -2.25
N SER A 162 3.02 12.85 -1.90
CA SER A 162 1.92 12.77 -2.87
C SER A 162 1.71 14.10 -3.60
N ASN A 163 1.66 15.21 -2.85
CA ASN A 163 1.55 16.56 -3.44
C ASN A 163 2.74 16.89 -4.35
N LYS A 164 3.96 16.49 -3.97
CA LYS A 164 5.15 16.66 -4.80
C LYS A 164 5.02 15.90 -6.11
N LEU A 165 4.63 14.63 -6.08
CA LEU A 165 4.45 13.83 -7.29
C LEU A 165 3.37 14.42 -8.21
N VAL A 166 2.24 14.85 -7.68
CA VAL A 166 1.20 15.55 -8.47
C VAL A 166 1.77 16.78 -9.18
N LYS A 167 2.53 17.62 -8.46
CA LYS A 167 3.14 18.83 -9.04
C LYS A 167 4.13 18.49 -10.16
N GLU A 168 4.99 17.50 -9.96
CA GLU A 168 5.96 17.07 -10.97
C GLU A 168 5.30 16.44 -12.20
N LEU A 169 4.23 15.65 -12.01
CA LEU A 169 3.43 15.12 -13.13
C LEU A 169 2.78 16.25 -13.93
N LYS A 170 2.17 17.25 -13.27
CA LYS A 170 1.61 18.42 -13.96
C LYS A 170 2.68 19.16 -14.76
N LYS A 171 3.85 19.41 -14.16
CA LYS A 171 4.98 20.05 -14.81
C LYS A 171 5.45 19.27 -16.04
N LEU A 172 5.60 17.95 -15.93
CA LEU A 172 5.93 17.08 -17.05
C LEU A 172 4.92 17.24 -18.20
N PHE A 173 3.62 17.20 -17.89
CA PHE A 173 2.58 17.32 -18.89
C PHE A 173 2.55 18.69 -19.55
N ASP A 174 2.82 19.75 -18.80
CA ASP A 174 2.96 21.11 -19.33
C ASP A 174 4.15 21.19 -20.29
N GLU A 175 5.31 20.66 -19.90
CA GLU A 175 6.52 20.63 -20.72
C GLU A 175 6.33 19.86 -22.03
N LEU A 176 5.72 18.67 -21.98
CA LEU A 176 5.46 17.85 -23.16
C LEU A 176 4.42 18.51 -24.08
N SER A 177 3.44 19.22 -23.51
CA SER A 177 2.43 19.93 -24.28
C SER A 177 3.00 21.14 -25.00
N VAL A 178 3.86 21.94 -24.34
CA VAL A 178 4.56 23.07 -24.98
C VAL A 178 5.44 22.62 -26.14
N LYS A 179 6.02 21.42 -26.06
CA LYS A 179 6.81 20.82 -27.15
C LYS A 179 5.96 20.24 -28.29
N GLY A 180 4.64 20.29 -28.21
CA GLY A 180 3.73 19.73 -29.22
C GLY A 180 3.72 18.19 -29.28
N LEU A 181 4.30 17.51 -28.28
CA LEU A 181 4.36 16.05 -28.23
C LEU A 181 3.03 15.46 -27.76
N ILE A 182 2.33 16.20 -26.90
CA ILE A 182 1.00 15.84 -26.41
C ILE A 182 0.08 17.07 -26.47
N GLU A 183 -1.23 16.83 -26.51
CA GLU A 183 -2.23 17.86 -26.27
C GLU A 183 -2.84 17.64 -24.88
N LYS A 184 -2.76 18.65 -24.02
CA LYS A 184 -3.33 18.63 -22.68
C LYS A 184 -4.68 19.34 -22.67
N VAL A 185 -5.76 18.61 -22.38
CA VAL A 185 -7.12 19.16 -22.30
C VAL A 185 -7.63 19.07 -20.86
N SER A 186 -8.14 20.18 -20.34
CA SER A 186 -8.75 20.20 -18.99
C SER A 186 -10.28 20.12 -19.11
N VAL A 187 -10.89 19.13 -18.45
CA VAL A 187 -12.36 19.04 -18.34
C VAL A 187 -12.71 18.88 -16.86
N GLY A 188 -13.33 19.92 -16.31
CA GLY A 188 -13.54 20.02 -14.86
C GLY A 188 -12.23 19.90 -14.09
N ARG A 189 -12.13 18.92 -13.19
CA ARG A 189 -10.93 18.64 -12.41
C ARG A 189 -10.03 17.58 -13.02
N VAL A 190 -10.25 17.17 -14.27
CA VAL A 190 -9.45 16.12 -14.91
C VAL A 190 -8.61 16.71 -16.03
N LEU A 191 -7.31 16.42 -15.98
CA LEU A 191 -6.37 16.67 -17.07
C LEU A 191 -6.30 15.42 -17.95
N TYR A 192 -6.70 15.58 -19.21
CA TYR A 192 -6.60 14.57 -20.26
C TYR A 192 -5.34 14.80 -21.07
N LEU A 193 -4.58 13.73 -21.28
CA LEU A 193 -3.38 13.76 -22.11
C LEU A 193 -3.68 13.00 -23.39
N ASN A 194 -3.81 13.76 -24.47
CA ASN A 194 -4.00 13.26 -25.81
C ASN A 194 -2.61 13.12 -26.46
N ILE A 195 -2.39 12.02 -27.17
CA ILE A 195 -1.16 11.79 -27.92
C ILE A 195 -1.57 11.63 -29.38
N LYS A 196 -1.20 12.60 -30.22
CA LYS A 196 -1.72 12.75 -31.59
C LYS A 196 -3.26 12.78 -31.58
N ASN A 197 -3.89 11.98 -32.43
CA ASN A 197 -5.34 11.81 -32.56
C ASN A 197 -5.99 10.93 -31.48
N HIS A 198 -5.20 10.35 -30.56
CA HIS A 198 -5.71 9.47 -29.51
C HIS A 198 -5.96 10.24 -28.21
N ARG A 199 -7.24 10.33 -27.84
CA ARG A 199 -7.69 11.16 -26.70
C ARG A 199 -7.59 10.46 -25.36
N GLY A 200 -6.99 11.15 -24.39
CA GLY A 200 -7.03 10.79 -22.97
C GLY A 200 -6.43 9.43 -22.65
N ILE A 201 -5.32 9.07 -23.29
CA ILE A 201 -4.61 7.82 -22.99
C ILE A 201 -4.21 7.80 -21.51
N ILE A 202 -3.72 8.94 -21.00
CA ILE A 202 -3.46 9.17 -19.58
C ILE A 202 -4.45 10.22 -19.09
N ARG A 203 -4.97 10.05 -17.87
CA ARG A 203 -5.77 11.05 -17.16
C ARG A 203 -5.21 11.32 -15.78
N LEU A 204 -5.15 12.59 -15.39
CA LEU A 204 -4.81 13.02 -14.04
C LEU A 204 -6.01 13.74 -13.44
N GLY A 205 -6.69 13.07 -12.51
CA GLY A 205 -7.77 13.63 -11.70
C GLY A 205 -7.17 14.48 -10.58
N LEU A 206 -7.46 15.77 -10.59
CA LEU A 206 -7.05 16.72 -9.58
C LEU A 206 -8.12 16.80 -8.48
N SER A 207 -7.68 16.98 -7.24
CA SER A 207 -8.54 17.30 -6.11
C SER A 207 -8.01 18.57 -5.43
N ASP A 208 -8.90 19.29 -4.75
CA ASP A 208 -8.51 20.42 -3.89
C ASP A 208 -7.56 19.96 -2.77
N ARG A 209 -7.66 18.68 -2.41
CA ARG A 209 -6.72 17.95 -1.58
C ARG A 209 -5.83 17.11 -2.50
N PRO A 210 -4.59 17.52 -2.80
CA PRO A 210 -3.82 16.83 -3.83
C PRO A 210 -3.42 15.39 -3.45
N SER A 211 -3.57 14.99 -2.18
CA SER A 211 -3.49 13.59 -1.74
C SER A 211 -4.64 12.69 -2.21
N GLU A 212 -5.75 13.31 -2.59
CA GLU A 212 -6.91 12.68 -3.22
C GLU A 212 -6.84 12.87 -4.75
N ALA A 213 -5.66 13.18 -5.30
CA ALA A 213 -5.47 13.14 -6.74
C ALA A 213 -5.40 11.68 -7.22
N PHE A 214 -5.84 11.45 -8.46
CA PHE A 214 -5.90 10.12 -9.07
C PHE A 214 -5.21 10.15 -10.43
N ILE A 215 -4.62 9.03 -10.80
CA ILE A 215 -4.15 8.79 -12.16
C ILE A 215 -4.93 7.63 -12.76
N ASP A 216 -5.21 7.70 -14.05
CA ASP A 216 -5.84 6.61 -14.78
C ASP A 216 -5.16 6.40 -16.13
N MET A 217 -5.05 5.14 -16.51
CA MET A 217 -4.55 4.69 -17.79
C MET A 217 -5.69 4.07 -18.59
N ARG A 218 -6.08 4.72 -19.69
CA ARG A 218 -7.17 4.22 -20.54
C ARG A 218 -6.65 3.12 -21.46
N LEU A 219 -6.52 1.91 -20.93
CA LEU A 219 -5.96 0.75 -21.65
C LEU A 219 -6.67 0.45 -22.98
N LYS A 220 -7.98 0.69 -23.05
CA LYS A 220 -8.75 0.55 -24.30
C LYS A 220 -8.29 1.54 -25.38
N GLU A 221 -8.06 2.80 -25.01
CA GLU A 221 -7.58 3.81 -25.96
C GLU A 221 -6.10 3.60 -26.29
N LEU A 222 -5.30 3.19 -25.30
CA LEU A 222 -3.91 2.81 -25.52
C LEU A 222 -3.82 1.66 -26.54
N ARG A 223 -4.61 0.59 -26.38
CA ARG A 223 -4.66 -0.54 -27.31
C ARG A 223 -5.03 -0.11 -28.73
N ARG A 224 -6.00 0.80 -28.86
CA ARG A 224 -6.37 1.38 -30.17
C ARG A 224 -5.23 2.20 -30.78
N ALA A 225 -4.46 2.88 -29.95
CA ALA A 225 -3.37 3.76 -30.40
C ALA A 225 -2.14 3.01 -30.89
N VAL A 226 -1.81 1.87 -30.27
CA VAL A 226 -0.56 1.15 -30.58
C VAL A 226 -0.74 -0.25 -31.17
N GLY A 227 -1.98 -0.74 -31.26
CA GLY A 227 -2.32 -1.99 -31.93
C GLY A 227 -1.43 -3.17 -31.48
N PRO A 228 -0.66 -3.80 -32.39
CA PRO A 228 0.21 -4.95 -32.07
C PRO A 228 1.24 -4.68 -30.97
N TRP A 229 1.66 -3.42 -30.78
CA TRP A 229 2.67 -3.05 -29.79
C TRP A 229 2.12 -2.91 -28.37
N PHE A 230 0.81 -3.13 -28.18
CA PHE A 230 0.13 -2.92 -26.90
C PHE A 230 0.79 -3.69 -25.75
N ALA A 231 1.11 -4.97 -25.95
CA ALA A 231 1.72 -5.80 -24.91
C ALA A 231 3.08 -5.24 -24.46
N GLN A 232 3.91 -4.82 -25.41
CA GLN A 232 5.22 -4.22 -25.12
C GLN A 232 5.06 -2.88 -24.40
N VAL A 233 4.18 -2.01 -24.89
CA VAL A 233 3.96 -0.67 -24.32
C VAL A 233 3.46 -0.76 -22.87
N VAL A 234 2.57 -1.72 -22.57
CA VAL A 234 2.11 -1.96 -21.20
C VAL A 234 3.22 -2.54 -20.32
N GLU A 235 4.01 -3.49 -20.84
CA GLU A 235 5.14 -4.07 -20.10
C GLU A 235 6.23 -3.03 -19.79
N GLU A 236 6.41 -2.03 -20.64
CA GLU A 236 7.33 -0.93 -20.37
C GLU A 236 6.75 0.06 -19.36
N LEU A 237 5.45 0.36 -19.43
CA LEU A 237 4.78 1.20 -18.44
C LEU A 237 4.80 0.55 -17.05
N SER A 238 4.61 -0.76 -16.97
CA SER A 238 4.61 -1.50 -15.68
C SER A 238 5.96 -1.48 -14.96
N ARG A 239 7.04 -1.14 -15.67
CA ARG A 239 8.39 -0.93 -15.11
C ARG A 239 8.60 0.49 -14.58
N VAL A 240 7.72 1.44 -14.91
CA VAL A 240 7.74 2.76 -14.28
C VAL A 240 7.31 2.59 -12.83
N PRO A 241 8.09 3.06 -11.84
CA PRO A 241 7.72 2.92 -10.43
C PRO A 241 6.31 3.46 -10.13
N GLY A 242 5.49 2.67 -9.43
CA GLY A 242 4.07 2.97 -9.18
C GLY A 242 3.10 2.60 -10.31
N PHE A 243 3.54 2.11 -11.46
CA PHE A 243 2.66 1.74 -12.59
C PHE A 243 2.59 0.23 -12.88
N ASN A 244 3.18 -0.60 -12.02
CA ASN A 244 3.08 -2.08 -12.05
C ASN A 244 1.64 -2.59 -12.24
N TRP A 245 0.66 -1.98 -11.56
CA TRP A 245 -0.76 -2.32 -11.62
C TRP A 245 -1.35 -2.30 -13.03
N VAL A 246 -0.76 -1.54 -13.96
CA VAL A 246 -1.25 -1.44 -15.34
C VAL A 246 -1.22 -2.82 -16.01
N ARG A 247 -0.21 -3.65 -15.72
CA ARG A 247 -0.10 -5.01 -16.28
C ARG A 247 -1.19 -5.94 -15.77
N GLU A 248 -1.50 -5.85 -14.47
CA GLU A 248 -2.54 -6.65 -13.82
C GLU A 248 -3.92 -6.31 -14.39
N GLU A 249 -4.15 -5.03 -14.71
CA GLU A 249 -5.44 -4.55 -15.22
C GLU A 249 -5.75 -4.95 -16.67
N VAL A 250 -4.74 -5.35 -17.47
CA VAL A 250 -4.95 -5.78 -18.87
C VAL A 250 -5.98 -6.91 -18.99
N HIS A 251 -6.04 -7.79 -17.99
CA HIS A 251 -6.91 -8.96 -17.98
C HIS A 251 -8.24 -8.73 -17.24
N THR A 252 -8.45 -7.53 -16.69
CA THR A 252 -9.65 -7.23 -15.92
C THR A 252 -10.81 -6.81 -16.84
N SER A 253 -12.03 -7.13 -16.44
CA SER A 253 -13.24 -6.66 -17.13
C SER A 253 -13.53 -5.17 -16.93
N LYS A 254 -12.73 -4.47 -16.11
CA LYS A 254 -12.84 -3.03 -15.80
C LYS A 254 -11.60 -2.27 -16.31
N PRO A 255 -11.53 -1.93 -17.61
CA PRO A 255 -10.32 -1.40 -18.24
C PRO A 255 -9.98 0.08 -17.92
N ASN A 256 -10.61 0.69 -16.92
CA ASN A 256 -10.29 2.05 -16.46
C ASN A 256 -10.44 2.11 -14.93
N THR A 257 -9.32 2.12 -14.23
CA THR A 257 -9.30 2.21 -12.77
C THR A 257 -8.55 3.49 -12.38
N TRP A 258 -9.28 4.41 -11.77
CA TRP A 258 -8.67 5.56 -11.11
C TRP A 258 -7.84 5.08 -9.93
N ARG A 259 -6.52 5.22 -10.02
CA ARG A 259 -5.58 4.88 -8.95
C ARG A 259 -5.26 6.14 -8.15
N PRO A 260 -5.53 6.16 -6.83
CA PRO A 260 -5.11 7.27 -5.99
C PRO A 260 -3.59 7.44 -6.08
N ILE A 261 -3.10 8.66 -6.30
CA ILE A 261 -1.66 8.93 -6.37
C ILE A 261 -0.97 8.57 -5.06
N LYS A 262 -1.68 8.69 -3.95
CA LYS A 262 -1.21 8.23 -2.64
C LYS A 262 -0.80 6.74 -2.63
N LYS A 263 -1.47 5.87 -3.39
CA LYS A 263 -1.10 4.45 -3.52
C LYS A 263 0.14 4.22 -4.37
N LEU A 264 0.52 5.18 -5.21
CA LEU A 264 1.82 5.12 -5.89
C LEU A 264 2.93 5.36 -4.87
N ILE A 265 2.71 6.26 -3.90
CA ILE A 265 3.71 6.66 -2.90
C ILE A 265 3.94 5.58 -1.84
N THR A 266 2.98 4.70 -1.56
CA THR A 266 3.15 3.60 -0.58
C THR A 266 4.19 2.57 -1.02
N GLU A 267 4.49 2.49 -2.32
CA GLU A 267 5.61 1.70 -2.87
C GLU A 267 6.96 2.46 -2.83
N GLU A 268 6.97 3.69 -2.30
CA GLU A 268 8.12 4.60 -2.20
C GLU A 268 8.88 4.90 -3.50
N PRO A 269 8.20 5.13 -4.62
CA PRO A 269 8.90 5.53 -5.83
C PRO A 269 9.49 6.93 -5.63
N ASP A 270 10.72 7.15 -6.07
CA ASP A 270 11.28 8.50 -6.16
C ASP A 270 10.46 9.28 -7.20
N PRO A 271 9.78 10.38 -6.82
CA PRO A 271 8.98 11.16 -7.77
C PRO A 271 9.77 11.62 -8.99
N ALA A 272 11.06 11.90 -8.85
CA ALA A 272 11.91 12.29 -9.98
C ALA A 272 12.14 11.13 -10.94
N GLU A 273 12.35 9.92 -10.42
CA GLU A 273 12.49 8.71 -11.21
C GLU A 273 11.19 8.35 -11.93
N VAL A 274 10.04 8.42 -11.25
CA VAL A 274 8.71 8.23 -11.87
C VAL A 274 8.54 9.16 -13.05
N VAL A 275 8.78 10.45 -12.84
CA VAL A 275 8.58 11.49 -13.85
C VAL A 275 9.53 11.32 -15.02
N LYS A 276 10.79 10.95 -14.76
CA LYS A 276 11.78 10.65 -15.80
C LYS A 276 11.34 9.44 -16.64
N ASN A 277 11.05 8.31 -16.00
CA ASN A 277 10.71 7.07 -16.71
C ASN A 277 9.36 7.20 -17.44
N LEU A 278 8.38 7.91 -16.85
CA LEU A 278 7.12 8.21 -17.50
C LEU A 278 7.31 9.13 -18.71
N ARG A 279 8.23 10.11 -18.65
CA ARG A 279 8.59 10.95 -19.80
C ARG A 279 9.12 10.09 -20.94
N GLU A 280 10.09 9.24 -20.66
CA GLU A 280 10.69 8.34 -21.66
C GLU A 280 9.63 7.44 -22.30
N TRP A 281 8.73 6.90 -21.48
CA TRP A 281 7.60 6.10 -21.97
C TRP A 281 6.65 6.89 -22.87
N ILE A 282 6.25 8.12 -22.49
CA ILE A 282 5.37 8.97 -23.33
C ILE A 282 6.03 9.30 -24.66
N LEU A 283 7.33 9.63 -24.67
CA LEU A 283 8.07 9.92 -25.90
C LEU A 283 8.08 8.72 -26.85
N LYS A 284 8.35 7.53 -26.31
CA LYS A 284 8.33 6.30 -27.10
C LYS A 284 6.94 5.96 -27.62
N LEU A 285 5.91 6.18 -26.80
CA LEU A 285 4.52 6.00 -27.20
C LEU A 285 4.15 6.91 -28.38
N GLU A 286 4.53 8.18 -28.33
CA GLU A 286 4.33 9.14 -29.42
C GLU A 286 5.03 8.68 -30.71
N GLU A 287 6.26 8.17 -30.61
CA GLU A 287 7.01 7.66 -31.75
C GLU A 287 6.34 6.43 -32.38
N ILE A 288 5.88 5.48 -31.56
CA ILE A 288 5.15 4.29 -32.02
C ILE A 288 3.86 4.70 -32.76
N ILE A 289 3.08 5.61 -32.18
CA ILE A 289 1.84 6.10 -32.78
C ILE A 289 2.13 6.80 -34.12
N THR A 290 3.18 7.63 -34.17
CA THR A 290 3.56 8.36 -35.38
C THR A 290 3.97 7.41 -36.51
N ARG A 291 4.77 6.38 -36.21
CA ARG A 291 5.20 5.39 -37.21
C ARG A 291 4.03 4.60 -37.80
N GLN A 292 3.01 4.28 -36.99
CA GLN A 292 1.83 3.57 -37.49
C GLN A 292 1.00 4.40 -38.47
N HIS A 293 0.86 5.70 -38.22
CA HIS A 293 0.09 6.59 -39.09
C HIS A 293 0.87 7.04 -40.34
N GLY A 294 2.20 6.90 -40.36
CA GLY A 294 3.03 7.16 -41.55
C GLY A 294 3.16 5.97 -42.50
N GLN A 295 2.62 4.80 -42.15
CA GLN A 295 2.64 3.57 -42.99
C GLN A 295 1.28 3.23 -43.62
N GLN A 296 0.26 4.07 -43.42
CA GLN A 296 -1.06 4.00 -44.07
C GLN A 296 -1.16 5.03 -45.19
#